data_AF-Q9W7E0-F1
#
_entry.id   AF-Q9W7E0-F1
#
_cell.length_a   1.000
_cell.length_b   1.000
_cell.length_c   1.000
_cell.angle_alpha   90.00
_cell.angle_beta   90.00
_cell.angle_gamma   90.00
#
_symmetry.space_group_name_H-M   'P 1'
#
loop_
_entity.id
_entity.type
_entity.pdbx_description
1 polymer ?
#
loop_
_entity_poly.entity_id
_entity_poly.type
_entity_poly.pdbx_seq_one_letter_code
_entity_poly.pdbx_strand_id
1 'polypeptide(L)'
;MKKFLAHSASLVLLISFLRGVAIAIRTLKEGPMIDADGREYKTASLTEDSSPRASDSVRVECTEVSMIVYIQADFYRTGRLVSPGDLFLGGAEHKQDSRCRAVVSGHNEYVIEAGLQDCGSKLTITDDDVIYSNKLVFSPVSNHHTITRMTDAIVPVSCHYKRTHTVSSSNTEQAPMTFSQSAKFSTKNSAFSLKLMADDWLTEMLSSKFHLGDFLRFEAKYTGPEPRQLFVESCVATLTPDATSVPRYYFIENHGCFTDSKAGSVASFLPRSRANLLQFQIDAFLFRNDLRNTIYITCNLKATLQMRTTLTDKACNYVHSSWKSVDENDSVCWCCDSICYQSLPRDDDLCDIVTLGPLRIISNK
;
A
#
# COMPACT_ATOMS: atom_id res chain seq x y z
N MET A 1 -53.54 31.68 57.44
CA MET A 1 -54.43 31.11 56.39
C MET A 1 -53.59 30.90 55.13
N LYS A 2 -53.79 29.80 54.34
CA LYS A 2 -53.20 29.51 52.99
C LYS A 2 -51.65 29.64 52.88
N LYS A 3 -50.81 28.59 52.71
CA LYS A 3 -50.69 27.56 51.63
C LYS A 3 -50.76 28.17 50.21
N PHE A 4 -49.94 27.87 49.19
CA PHE A 4 -48.70 27.09 48.93
C PHE A 4 -48.28 27.43 47.45
N LEU A 5 -47.12 27.19 46.82
CA LEU A 5 -45.80 26.54 47.07
C LEU A 5 -44.75 27.35 46.19
N ALA A 6 -43.53 27.01 45.72
CA ALA A 6 -42.69 25.79 45.64
C ALA A 6 -41.15 26.08 45.61
N HIS A 7 -40.37 25.27 44.88
CA HIS A 7 -38.90 25.18 44.79
C HIS A 7 -38.28 25.69 43.47
N SER A 8 -37.04 26.18 43.54
CA SER A 8 -35.91 25.82 42.63
C SER A 8 -34.62 26.46 43.16
N ALA A 9 -33.39 25.95 43.03
CA ALA A 9 -32.76 24.63 43.08
C ALA A 9 -31.26 24.88 42.76
N SER A 10 -30.36 24.39 43.61
CA SER A 10 -28.90 24.18 43.44
C SER A 10 -28.08 24.93 42.37
N LEU A 11 -26.95 25.53 42.80
CA LEU A 11 -25.65 24.87 42.58
C LEU A 11 -24.55 25.36 43.55
N VAL A 12 -23.76 24.43 44.07
CA VAL A 12 -22.45 24.66 44.71
C VAL A 12 -21.50 23.60 44.18
N LEU A 13 -20.34 23.99 43.66
CA LEU A 13 -19.27 23.06 43.32
C LEU A 13 -17.91 23.77 43.37
N LEU A 14 -16.97 23.20 44.12
CA LEU A 14 -15.61 23.73 44.28
C LEU A 14 -14.75 23.31 43.09
N ILE A 15 -13.96 24.23 42.54
CA ILE A 15 -12.90 23.89 41.59
C ILE A 15 -11.64 23.50 42.37
N SER A 16 -11.46 22.20 42.59
CA SER A 16 -10.28 21.64 43.24
C SER A 16 -9.08 21.58 42.28
N PHE A 17 -8.18 22.56 42.39
CA PHE A 17 -6.89 22.55 41.68
C PHE A 17 -5.99 21.40 42.16
N LEU A 18 -5.98 20.27 41.44
CA LEU A 18 -4.90 19.29 41.54
C LEU A 18 -3.77 19.67 40.59
N ARG A 19 -2.57 19.90 41.16
CA ARG A 19 -1.37 20.28 40.42
C ARG A 19 -0.83 19.07 39.65
N GLY A 20 -0.88 19.13 38.32
CA GLY A 20 -0.04 18.26 37.48
C GLY A 20 1.45 18.55 37.73
N VAL A 21 2.24 17.52 37.99
CA VAL A 21 3.69 17.65 38.20
C VAL A 21 4.38 17.80 36.83
N ALA A 22 4.66 19.04 36.44
CA ALA A 22 5.47 19.31 35.25
C ALA A 22 6.94 18.95 35.51
N ILE A 23 7.41 17.85 34.92
CA ILE A 23 8.81 17.43 34.99
C ILE A 23 9.66 18.35 34.11
N ALA A 24 10.28 19.35 34.71
CA ALA A 24 11.11 20.34 34.03
C ALA A 24 12.52 19.79 33.73
N ILE A 25 12.66 18.98 32.68
CA ILE A 25 13.98 18.62 32.13
C ILE A 25 14.59 19.87 31.48
N ARG A 26 15.51 20.54 32.21
CA ARG A 26 16.37 21.56 31.62
C ARG A 26 17.43 20.90 30.77
N THR A 27 17.33 21.05 29.46
CA THR A 27 18.45 20.76 28.55
C THR A 27 19.61 21.71 28.84
N LEU A 28 20.84 21.18 28.84
CA LEU A 28 22.04 22.00 28.93
C LEU A 28 22.18 22.78 27.62
N LYS A 29 22.19 24.11 27.73
CA LYS A 29 22.45 25.00 26.60
C LYS A 29 23.95 25.01 26.32
N GLU A 30 24.36 24.52 25.16
CA GLU A 30 25.76 24.62 24.72
C GLU A 30 26.20 26.09 24.61
N GLY A 31 27.48 26.33 24.92
CA GLY A 31 28.09 27.65 24.78
C GLY A 31 28.29 28.04 23.31
N PRO A 32 28.46 29.34 23.01
CA PRO A 32 28.73 29.78 21.65
C PRO A 32 30.06 29.19 21.15
N MET A 33 30.05 28.65 19.93
CA MET A 33 31.29 28.29 19.24
C MET A 33 31.96 29.57 18.72
N ILE A 34 33.23 29.73 19.09
CA ILE A 34 34.11 30.80 18.62
C ILE A 34 35.07 30.18 17.60
N ASP A 35 35.29 30.83 16.46
CA ASP A 35 36.30 30.39 15.49
C ASP A 35 37.73 30.80 15.88
N ALA A 36 38.71 30.37 15.09
CA ALA A 36 40.11 30.75 15.29
C ALA A 36 40.40 32.25 15.04
N ASP A 37 39.46 32.99 14.45
CA ASP A 37 39.54 34.44 14.20
C ASP A 37 38.83 35.26 15.32
N GLY A 38 38.28 34.60 16.34
CA GLY A 38 37.62 35.26 17.47
C GLY A 38 36.18 35.73 17.20
N ARG A 39 35.50 35.21 16.18
CA ARG A 39 34.12 35.56 15.82
C ARG A 39 33.10 34.69 16.55
N GLU A 40 32.10 35.31 17.16
CA GLU A 40 31.02 34.64 17.87
C GLU A 40 29.87 34.28 16.92
N TYR A 41 29.63 32.98 16.71
CA TYR A 41 28.56 32.51 15.84
C TYR A 41 27.29 32.25 16.65
N LYS A 42 26.34 33.18 16.58
CA LYS A 42 24.99 32.98 17.12
C LYS A 42 24.22 31.97 16.26
N THR A 43 24.28 30.70 16.62
CA THR A 43 23.47 29.64 16.02
C THR A 43 21.99 30.06 16.01
N ALA A 44 21.44 30.22 14.81
CA ALA A 44 20.01 30.45 14.64
C ALA A 44 19.27 29.16 15.01
N SER A 45 18.65 29.14 16.19
CA SER A 45 17.73 28.08 16.57
C SER A 45 16.56 28.07 15.57
N LEU A 46 16.53 27.09 14.68
CA LEU A 46 15.35 26.79 13.88
C LEU A 46 14.20 26.51 14.85
N THR A 47 13.20 27.38 14.85
CA THR A 47 12.03 27.26 15.72
C THR A 47 11.18 26.07 15.29
N GLU A 48 10.97 25.13 16.20
CA GLU A 48 9.89 24.14 16.10
C GLU A 48 8.52 24.82 16.27
N ASP A 49 8.07 25.54 15.24
CA ASP A 49 6.66 25.78 14.94
C ASP A 49 6.57 25.94 13.40
N SER A 50 5.79 25.18 12.64
CA SER A 50 4.65 24.36 13.06
C SER A 50 4.62 22.98 12.37
N SER A 51 4.39 21.94 13.18
CA SER A 51 3.46 20.89 12.72
C SER A 51 2.08 21.55 12.64
N PRO A 52 1.31 21.40 11.54
CA PRO A 52 0.03 22.07 11.43
C PRO A 52 -0.87 21.66 12.59
N ARG A 53 -1.19 22.63 13.46
CA ARG A 53 -2.23 22.46 14.48
C ARG A 53 -3.46 21.91 13.78
N ALA A 54 -4.08 20.86 14.36
CA ALA A 54 -5.30 20.28 13.82
C ALA A 54 -6.29 21.41 13.52
N SER A 55 -6.57 21.66 12.23
CA SER A 55 -7.21 22.91 11.86
C SER A 55 -8.64 22.89 12.30
N ASP A 56 -9.05 23.87 13.11
CA ASP A 56 -10.46 24.18 13.43
C ASP A 56 -11.36 24.35 12.17
N SER A 57 -10.79 24.42 10.96
CA SER A 57 -11.55 24.36 9.69
C SER A 57 -11.92 22.94 9.22
N VAL A 58 -11.41 21.87 9.84
CA VAL A 58 -11.76 20.47 9.53
C VAL A 58 -11.88 19.66 10.82
N ARG A 59 -13.09 19.18 11.14
CA ARG A 59 -13.41 18.30 12.27
C ARG A 59 -13.83 16.93 11.76
N VAL A 60 -13.27 15.86 12.32
CA VAL A 60 -13.62 14.47 11.98
C VAL A 60 -14.39 13.85 13.14
N GLU A 61 -15.49 13.18 12.84
CA GLU A 61 -16.30 12.38 13.74
C GLU A 61 -16.41 10.95 13.17
N CYS A 62 -16.46 9.96 14.06
CA CYS A 62 -16.20 8.56 13.73
C CYS A 62 -17.29 7.68 14.34
N THR A 63 -18.18 7.16 13.50
CA THR A 63 -19.24 6.22 13.91
C THR A 63 -18.74 4.78 13.80
N GLU A 64 -19.58 3.79 14.11
CA GLU A 64 -19.22 2.37 13.92
C GLU A 64 -19.03 1.98 12.45
N VAL A 65 -19.57 2.76 11.51
CA VAL A 65 -19.63 2.42 10.06
C VAL A 65 -19.22 3.53 9.10
N SER A 66 -19.17 4.79 9.56
CA SER A 66 -18.89 5.97 8.74
C SER A 66 -17.86 6.92 9.37
N MET A 67 -17.13 7.63 8.50
CA MET A 67 -16.32 8.80 8.81
C MET A 67 -17.09 10.05 8.36
N ILE A 68 -17.35 10.95 9.30
CA ILE A 68 -18.06 12.21 9.07
C ILE A 68 -17.05 13.34 9.16
N VAL A 69 -16.87 14.09 8.08
CA VAL A 69 -15.88 15.18 7.98
C VAL A 69 -16.61 16.51 7.83
N TYR A 70 -16.61 17.30 8.90
CA TYR A 70 -17.15 18.65 8.95
C TYR A 70 -16.08 19.67 8.53
N ILE A 71 -16.46 20.63 7.69
CA ILE A 71 -15.53 21.53 6.99
C ILE A 71 -16.07 22.96 7.08
N GLN A 72 -15.27 23.88 7.61
CA GLN A 72 -15.61 25.31 7.60
C GLN A 72 -15.36 25.89 6.20
N ALA A 73 -16.33 26.67 5.71
CA ALA A 73 -16.30 27.21 4.35
C ALA A 73 -15.17 28.22 4.12
N ASP A 74 -14.75 28.98 5.13
CA ASP A 74 -13.48 29.75 5.08
C ASP A 74 -12.30 28.81 5.38
N PHE A 75 -12.12 27.81 4.52
CA PHE A 75 -11.20 26.68 4.67
C PHE A 75 -9.75 27.12 4.96
N TYR A 76 -9.34 28.24 4.34
CA TYR A 76 -8.01 28.86 4.47
C TYR A 76 -7.92 29.97 5.55
N ARG A 77 -9.01 30.32 6.23
CA ARG A 77 -9.09 31.45 7.20
C ARG A 77 -8.68 32.80 6.59
N THR A 78 -9.19 33.10 5.39
CA THR A 78 -8.89 34.32 4.63
C THR A 78 -10.11 35.23 4.41
N GLY A 79 -11.26 34.90 5.02
CA GLY A 79 -12.55 35.51 4.74
C GLY A 79 -13.11 35.15 3.35
N ARG A 80 -12.57 34.12 2.69
CA ARG A 80 -12.98 33.69 1.35
C ARG A 80 -13.52 32.27 1.42
N LEU A 81 -14.83 32.14 1.23
CA LEU A 81 -15.51 30.85 1.26
C LEU A 81 -15.14 30.03 0.01
N VAL A 82 -14.82 28.75 0.20
CA VAL A 82 -14.63 27.76 -0.87
C VAL A 82 -15.98 27.16 -1.29
N SER A 83 -16.08 26.59 -2.50
CA SER A 83 -17.29 25.86 -2.90
C SER A 83 -17.32 24.46 -2.30
N PRO A 84 -18.45 23.96 -1.79
CA PRO A 84 -18.59 22.54 -1.44
C PRO A 84 -18.41 21.63 -2.67
N GLY A 85 -18.68 22.16 -3.88
CA GLY A 85 -18.44 21.48 -5.14
C GLY A 85 -16.97 21.13 -5.40
N ASP A 86 -16.02 21.85 -4.78
CA ASP A 86 -14.59 21.68 -4.94
C ASP A 86 -13.95 20.77 -3.87
N LEU A 87 -14.73 20.34 -2.87
CA LEU A 87 -14.30 19.53 -1.71
C LEU A 87 -14.79 18.08 -1.82
N PHE A 88 -13.87 17.12 -1.72
CA PHE A 88 -14.18 15.69 -1.79
C PHE A 88 -13.19 14.81 -1.00
N LEU A 89 -13.61 13.62 -0.60
CA LEU A 89 -12.74 12.55 -0.07
C LEU A 89 -12.18 11.68 -1.19
N GLY A 90 -10.98 11.15 -1.00
CA GLY A 90 -10.34 10.23 -1.93
C GLY A 90 -9.52 10.91 -3.04
N GLY A 91 -9.19 10.19 -4.10
CA GLY A 91 -8.56 10.76 -5.30
C GLY A 91 -9.56 11.34 -6.29
N ALA A 92 -9.06 11.78 -7.45
CA ALA A 92 -9.85 12.48 -8.45
C ALA A 92 -10.96 11.60 -9.06
N GLU A 93 -10.78 10.28 -9.05
CA GLU A 93 -11.78 9.27 -9.38
C GLU A 93 -13.06 9.39 -8.52
N HIS A 94 -12.91 9.73 -7.24
CA HIS A 94 -14.04 9.93 -6.32
C HIS A 94 -14.68 11.32 -6.42
N LYS A 95 -14.08 12.27 -7.17
CA LYS A 95 -14.66 13.62 -7.38
C LYS A 95 -16.05 13.56 -8.03
N GLN A 96 -16.39 12.50 -8.77
CA GLN A 96 -17.72 12.34 -9.38
C GLN A 96 -18.74 11.57 -8.53
N ASP A 97 -18.33 10.86 -7.47
CA ASP A 97 -19.28 10.22 -6.54
C ASP A 97 -19.89 11.29 -5.62
N SER A 98 -21.22 11.39 -5.59
CA SER A 98 -21.94 12.36 -4.76
C SER A 98 -21.79 12.09 -3.26
N ARG A 99 -21.53 10.84 -2.86
CA ARG A 99 -21.29 10.44 -1.46
C ARG A 99 -19.93 10.90 -0.96
N CYS A 100 -18.97 11.05 -1.87
CA CYS A 100 -17.60 11.46 -1.55
C CYS A 100 -17.40 12.98 -1.58
N ARG A 101 -18.44 13.78 -1.87
CA ARG A 101 -18.35 15.24 -2.05
C ARG A 101 -19.02 15.99 -0.91
N ALA A 102 -18.52 17.19 -0.60
CA ALA A 102 -19.12 18.01 0.45
C ALA A 102 -20.52 18.51 0.08
N VAL A 103 -21.42 18.46 1.07
CA VAL A 103 -22.77 19.05 1.02
C VAL A 103 -22.92 20.11 2.11
N VAL A 104 -23.86 21.04 1.93
CA VAL A 104 -24.09 22.13 2.90
C VAL A 104 -24.79 21.59 4.14
N SER A 105 -24.16 21.74 5.31
CA SER A 105 -24.69 21.25 6.60
C SER A 105 -25.19 22.38 7.50
N GLY A 106 -24.64 23.59 7.36
CA GLY A 106 -24.97 24.74 8.20
C GLY A 106 -24.50 26.06 7.60
N HIS A 107 -24.61 27.14 8.37
CA HIS A 107 -24.13 28.45 7.94
C HIS A 107 -22.59 28.45 7.91
N ASN A 108 -22.01 28.48 6.71
CA ASN A 108 -20.58 28.35 6.45
C ASN A 108 -19.95 27.03 6.95
N GLU A 109 -20.74 25.96 7.13
CA GLU A 109 -20.23 24.60 7.43
C GLU A 109 -20.76 23.58 6.40
N TYR A 110 -19.84 22.77 5.88
CA TYR A 110 -20.09 21.67 4.96
C TYR A 110 -19.79 20.33 5.64
N VAL A 111 -20.36 19.24 5.14
CA VAL A 111 -20.11 17.88 5.64
C VAL A 111 -19.89 16.90 4.50
N ILE A 112 -19.03 15.90 4.73
CA ILE A 112 -18.97 14.66 3.94
C ILE A 112 -19.19 13.51 4.91
N GLU A 113 -20.17 12.65 4.66
CA GLU A 113 -20.30 11.36 5.33
C GLU A 113 -20.00 10.25 4.33
N ALA A 114 -18.97 9.45 4.62
CA ALA A 114 -18.58 8.29 3.82
C ALA A 114 -18.48 7.05 4.72
N GLY A 115 -18.82 5.88 4.18
CA GLY A 115 -18.53 4.61 4.86
C GLY A 115 -17.03 4.44 5.11
N LEU A 116 -16.64 3.72 6.16
CA LEU A 116 -15.23 3.60 6.56
C LEU A 116 -14.31 2.97 5.49
N GLN A 117 -14.86 2.26 4.51
CA GLN A 117 -14.16 1.70 3.34
C GLN A 117 -14.46 2.45 2.01
N ASP A 118 -15.36 3.44 2.03
CA ASP A 118 -15.75 4.21 0.84
C ASP A 118 -14.72 5.30 0.50
N CYS A 119 -14.87 5.89 -0.69
CA CYS A 119 -14.14 7.09 -1.13
C CYS A 119 -12.61 6.97 -1.04
N GLY A 120 -12.05 5.77 -1.28
CA GLY A 120 -10.61 5.53 -1.24
C GLY A 120 -10.01 5.51 0.18
N SER A 121 -10.85 5.32 1.21
CA SER A 121 -10.40 5.13 2.59
C SER A 121 -9.51 3.89 2.72
N LYS A 122 -8.49 3.99 3.57
CA LYS A 122 -7.46 2.97 3.77
C LYS A 122 -7.50 2.44 5.19
N LEU A 123 -7.84 1.16 5.32
CA LEU A 123 -7.71 0.41 6.56
C LEU A 123 -6.24 0.08 6.86
N THR A 124 -5.79 0.45 8.05
CA THR A 124 -4.51 0.06 8.66
C THR A 124 -4.81 -0.61 9.99
N ILE A 125 -4.30 -1.82 10.21
CA ILE A 125 -4.48 -2.55 11.47
C ILE A 125 -3.15 -2.56 12.22
N THR A 126 -3.18 -2.13 13.48
CA THR A 126 -2.07 -2.21 14.44
C THR A 126 -2.45 -3.18 15.57
N ASP A 127 -1.57 -3.40 16.54
CA ASP A 127 -1.84 -4.29 17.66
C ASP A 127 -2.93 -3.75 18.62
N ASP A 128 -3.01 -2.44 18.78
CA ASP A 128 -3.98 -1.78 19.67
C ASP A 128 -5.15 -1.12 18.93
N ASP A 129 -4.95 -0.66 17.69
CA ASP A 129 -5.92 0.15 16.94
C ASP A 129 -6.16 -0.33 15.51
N VAL A 130 -7.43 -0.33 15.12
CA VAL A 130 -7.93 -0.42 13.76
C VAL A 130 -8.14 1.01 13.26
N ILE A 131 -7.41 1.42 12.24
CA ILE A 131 -7.30 2.82 11.80
C ILE A 131 -7.79 2.94 10.35
N TYR A 132 -8.88 3.69 10.15
CA TYR A 132 -9.37 4.05 8.82
C TYR A 132 -8.88 5.45 8.47
N SER A 133 -8.18 5.60 7.35
CA SER A 133 -7.53 6.87 6.96
C SER A 133 -7.88 7.28 5.54
N ASN A 134 -8.19 8.55 5.33
CA ASN A 134 -8.49 9.12 4.03
C ASN A 134 -7.88 10.52 3.91
N LYS A 135 -8.15 11.22 2.82
CA LYS A 135 -7.72 12.59 2.55
C LYS A 135 -8.92 13.40 2.08
N LEU A 136 -9.16 14.54 2.71
CA LEU A 136 -10.00 15.60 2.19
C LEU A 136 -9.18 16.40 1.17
N VAL A 137 -9.70 16.54 -0.04
CA VAL A 137 -9.08 17.30 -1.13
C VAL A 137 -9.97 18.50 -1.44
N PHE A 138 -9.38 19.69 -1.40
CA PHE A 138 -9.92 20.88 -2.06
C PHE A 138 -9.23 21.04 -3.40
N SER A 139 -10.00 21.13 -4.48
CA SER A 139 -9.46 21.36 -5.82
C SER A 139 -10.42 22.21 -6.69
N PRO A 140 -10.18 23.53 -6.79
CA PRO A 140 -11.10 24.48 -7.40
C PRO A 140 -11.16 24.34 -8.92
N VAL A 141 -12.35 24.49 -9.49
CA VAL A 141 -12.52 24.46 -10.96
C VAL A 141 -11.76 25.61 -11.64
N SER A 142 -10.80 25.26 -12.49
CA SER A 142 -10.01 26.20 -13.28
C SER A 142 -10.82 26.76 -14.46
N ASN A 143 -11.52 27.86 -14.24
CA ASN A 143 -12.14 28.64 -15.31
C ASN A 143 -11.06 29.13 -16.31
N HIS A 144 -11.41 29.29 -17.60
CA HIS A 144 -10.50 29.55 -18.73
C HIS A 144 -9.82 30.93 -18.78
N HIS A 145 -9.37 31.46 -17.63
CA HIS A 145 -8.62 32.71 -17.50
C HIS A 145 -7.37 32.47 -16.65
N THR A 146 -6.25 33.09 -17.05
CA THR A 146 -4.86 32.77 -16.65
C THR A 146 -4.48 33.12 -15.20
N ILE A 147 -5.43 33.10 -14.25
CA ILE A 147 -5.24 33.50 -12.86
C ILE A 147 -5.99 32.55 -11.91
N THR A 148 -5.30 31.52 -11.44
CA THR A 148 -5.72 30.67 -10.32
C THR A 148 -5.66 31.47 -9.02
N ARG A 149 -6.81 31.62 -8.32
CA ARG A 149 -6.93 32.49 -7.13
C ARG A 149 -6.87 31.77 -5.77
N MET A 150 -6.90 30.45 -5.78
CA MET A 150 -6.74 29.54 -4.64
C MET A 150 -6.02 28.29 -5.17
N THR A 151 -5.09 27.72 -4.41
CA THR A 151 -4.38 26.48 -4.80
C THR A 151 -5.24 25.25 -4.47
N ASP A 152 -4.86 24.07 -4.95
CA ASP A 152 -5.34 22.82 -4.34
C ASP A 152 -4.87 22.72 -2.87
N ALA A 153 -5.53 21.88 -2.08
CA ALA A 153 -5.07 21.46 -0.75
C ALA A 153 -5.50 20.03 -0.42
N ILE A 154 -4.72 19.36 0.43
CA ILE A 154 -4.96 17.99 0.88
C ILE A 154 -4.81 17.96 2.41
N VAL A 155 -5.87 17.54 3.11
CA VAL A 155 -5.90 17.39 4.57
C VAL A 155 -6.10 15.90 4.90
N PRO A 156 -5.16 15.23 5.60
CA PRO A 156 -5.36 13.86 6.04
C PRO A 156 -6.43 13.80 7.13
N VAL A 157 -7.30 12.79 7.06
CA VAL A 157 -8.38 12.52 8.03
C VAL A 157 -8.34 11.06 8.44
N SER A 158 -8.63 10.73 9.71
CA SER A 158 -8.58 9.34 10.18
C SER A 158 -9.45 9.08 11.41
N CYS A 159 -10.05 7.89 11.44
CA CYS A 159 -10.77 7.33 12.59
C CYS A 159 -9.98 6.14 13.16
N HIS A 160 -9.87 6.08 14.50
CA HIS A 160 -9.08 5.08 15.23
C HIS A 160 -9.98 4.33 16.21
N TYR A 161 -10.01 3.00 16.13
CA TYR A 161 -10.89 2.14 16.91
C TYR A 161 -10.06 1.11 17.68
N LYS A 162 -10.18 1.08 19.02
CA LYS A 162 -9.41 0.16 19.86
C LYS A 162 -9.79 -1.30 19.58
N ARG A 163 -8.79 -2.16 19.35
CA ARG A 163 -8.94 -3.60 19.07
C ARG A 163 -9.28 -4.35 20.36
N THR A 164 -10.57 -4.59 20.60
CA THR A 164 -11.00 -5.39 21.76
C THR A 164 -10.69 -6.87 21.55
N HIS A 165 -9.86 -7.45 22.42
CA HIS A 165 -9.48 -8.87 22.39
C HIS A 165 -10.61 -9.78 22.90
N THR A 166 -11.75 -9.78 22.19
CA THR A 166 -12.99 -10.48 22.58
C THR A 166 -13.32 -11.61 21.61
N VAL A 167 -12.45 -12.63 21.56
CA VAL A 167 -12.72 -13.91 20.86
C VAL A 167 -12.69 -15.04 21.88
N SER A 168 -13.85 -15.40 22.39
CA SER A 168 -14.03 -16.37 23.46
C SER A 168 -14.11 -17.82 22.95
N SER A 169 -12.96 -18.44 22.67
CA SER A 169 -12.86 -19.86 22.27
C SER A 169 -11.66 -20.58 22.90
N SER A 170 -11.93 -21.34 23.97
CA SER A 170 -11.18 -22.51 24.50
C SER A 170 -9.64 -22.60 24.31
N ASN A 171 -8.94 -22.56 25.44
CA ASN A 171 -7.50 -22.79 25.62
C ASN A 171 -6.90 -24.00 24.87
N THR A 172 -5.64 -23.87 24.45
CA THR A 172 -4.62 -24.93 24.50
C THR A 172 -3.26 -24.25 24.71
N GLU A 173 -2.43 -24.78 25.63
CA GLU A 173 -1.17 -24.15 26.03
C GLU A 173 -0.05 -24.36 24.99
N GLN A 174 0.83 -23.37 24.84
CA GLN A 174 2.19 -23.58 24.32
C GLN A 174 3.18 -22.50 24.79
N ALA A 175 4.46 -22.89 24.87
CA ALA A 175 5.54 -22.20 25.57
C ALA A 175 6.09 -20.96 24.82
N PRO A 176 6.81 -20.03 25.49
CA PRO A 176 7.19 -18.74 24.90
C PRO A 176 8.22 -18.90 23.76
N MET A 177 7.87 -18.44 22.57
CA MET A 177 8.78 -18.42 21.41
C MET A 177 9.56 -17.11 21.33
N THR A 178 10.87 -17.22 21.21
CA THR A 178 11.82 -16.12 20.99
C THR A 178 11.61 -15.47 19.63
N PHE A 179 11.64 -14.13 19.58
CA PHE A 179 11.42 -13.36 18.35
C PHE A 179 12.56 -13.56 17.34
N SER A 180 12.28 -14.20 16.20
CA SER A 180 13.22 -14.34 15.08
C SER A 180 12.54 -14.77 13.78
N GLN A 181 13.17 -14.38 12.67
CA GLN A 181 12.87 -14.70 11.27
C GLN A 181 11.69 -13.97 10.60
N SER A 182 11.96 -13.64 9.33
CA SER A 182 11.10 -12.93 8.40
C SER A 182 9.75 -13.64 8.19
N ALA A 183 8.68 -12.86 8.00
CA ALA A 183 7.36 -13.36 7.67
C ALA A 183 7.32 -13.98 6.24
N LYS A 184 7.77 -15.23 6.11
CA LYS A 184 7.43 -16.07 4.96
C LYS A 184 5.93 -16.33 5.02
N PHE A 185 5.12 -15.55 4.30
CA PHE A 185 3.69 -15.83 4.10
C PHE A 185 3.49 -16.96 3.09
N SER A 186 4.18 -18.07 3.33
CA SER A 186 3.87 -19.37 2.74
C SER A 186 2.79 -19.99 3.60
N THR A 187 1.64 -20.25 3.00
CA THR A 187 0.68 -21.24 3.48
C THR A 187 1.45 -22.54 3.72
N LYS A 188 1.54 -22.99 4.98
CA LYS A 188 2.44 -24.07 5.43
C LYS A 188 2.25 -25.46 4.76
N ASN A 189 1.28 -25.58 3.87
CA ASN A 189 0.92 -26.80 3.14
C ASN A 189 0.93 -26.62 1.61
N SER A 190 1.36 -25.47 1.06
CA SER A 190 1.44 -25.33 -0.41
C SER A 190 2.49 -26.25 -1.01
N ALA A 191 2.13 -26.90 -2.11
CA ALA A 191 3.04 -27.65 -2.97
C ALA A 191 3.85 -26.73 -3.91
N PHE A 192 3.55 -25.43 -3.94
CA PHE A 192 4.23 -24.43 -4.75
C PHE A 192 5.17 -23.59 -3.90
N SER A 193 6.27 -23.15 -4.51
CA SER A 193 7.17 -22.17 -3.93
C SER A 193 7.71 -21.23 -5.01
N LEU A 194 7.88 -19.97 -4.63
CA LEU A 194 8.63 -18.97 -5.37
C LEU A 194 9.79 -18.54 -4.46
N LYS A 195 11.01 -18.55 -4.98
CA LYS A 195 12.23 -18.22 -4.25
C LYS A 195 13.01 -17.14 -4.96
N LEU A 196 13.66 -16.29 -4.18
CA LEU A 196 14.67 -15.35 -4.63
C LEU A 196 16.02 -16.09 -4.64
N MET A 197 16.81 -15.96 -5.72
CA MET A 197 18.05 -16.72 -5.92
C MET A 197 19.26 -15.78 -6.07
N ALA A 198 20.45 -16.27 -5.73
CA ALA A 198 21.71 -15.58 -6.07
C ALA A 198 22.10 -15.83 -7.56
N ASP A 199 23.15 -15.15 -8.03
CA ASP A 199 23.66 -15.25 -9.41
C ASP A 199 24.10 -16.67 -9.83
N ASP A 200 24.45 -17.53 -8.87
CA ASP A 200 24.82 -18.92 -9.12
C ASP A 200 23.63 -19.87 -9.36
N TRP A 201 22.40 -19.43 -9.07
CA TRP A 201 21.18 -20.24 -9.01
C TRP A 201 21.25 -21.46 -8.07
N LEU A 202 22.26 -21.56 -7.21
CA LEU A 202 22.44 -22.62 -6.22
C LEU A 202 21.86 -22.23 -4.86
N THR A 203 21.87 -20.94 -4.52
CA THR A 203 21.53 -20.44 -3.19
C THR A 203 20.25 -19.59 -3.16
N GLU A 204 19.35 -19.89 -2.20
CA GLU A 204 18.17 -19.07 -1.90
C GLU A 204 18.64 -17.79 -1.18
N MET A 205 18.42 -16.63 -1.79
CA MET A 205 18.87 -15.37 -1.23
C MET A 205 17.93 -14.87 -0.13
N LEU A 206 18.43 -14.87 1.11
CA LEU A 206 17.71 -14.40 2.29
C LEU A 206 17.75 -12.87 2.48
N SER A 207 18.56 -12.17 1.68
CA SER A 207 18.54 -10.70 1.59
C SER A 207 17.36 -10.24 0.75
N SER A 208 16.60 -9.26 1.24
CA SER A 208 15.60 -8.54 0.45
C SER A 208 16.05 -7.12 0.09
N LYS A 209 17.36 -6.89 -0.08
CA LYS A 209 17.93 -5.59 -0.51
C LYS A 209 18.61 -5.72 -1.86
N PHE A 210 18.33 -4.77 -2.75
CA PHE A 210 18.85 -4.64 -4.12
C PHE A 210 19.12 -3.17 -4.44
N HIS A 211 19.80 -2.94 -5.56
CA HIS A 211 20.02 -1.63 -6.18
C HIS A 211 19.32 -1.56 -7.55
N LEU A 212 19.03 -0.35 -8.02
CA LEU A 212 18.60 -0.14 -9.41
C LEU A 212 19.73 -0.59 -10.37
N GLY A 213 19.39 -1.52 -11.27
CA GLY A 213 20.35 -2.18 -12.16
C GLY A 213 20.78 -3.59 -11.75
N ASP A 214 20.39 -4.06 -10.55
CA ASP A 214 20.52 -5.48 -10.17
C ASP A 214 19.51 -6.35 -10.95
N PHE A 215 19.78 -7.65 -11.08
CA PHE A 215 18.82 -8.62 -11.60
C PHE A 215 18.11 -9.35 -10.46
N LEU A 216 16.77 -9.28 -10.42
CA LEU A 216 15.95 -10.06 -9.49
C LEU A 216 15.74 -11.46 -10.06
N ARG A 217 16.40 -12.47 -9.49
CA ARG A 217 16.35 -13.87 -9.94
C ARG A 217 15.35 -14.67 -9.13
N PHE A 218 14.43 -15.36 -9.83
CA PHE A 218 13.35 -16.12 -9.24
C PHE A 218 13.38 -17.59 -9.67
N GLU A 219 13.31 -18.50 -8.71
CA GLU A 219 13.00 -19.91 -8.92
C GLU A 219 11.57 -20.18 -8.49
N ALA A 220 10.70 -20.50 -9.45
CA ALA A 220 9.40 -21.13 -9.19
C ALA A 220 9.58 -22.65 -9.20
N LYS A 221 9.01 -23.34 -8.21
CA LYS A 221 9.16 -24.78 -8.03
C LYS A 221 7.91 -25.43 -7.45
N TYR A 222 7.50 -26.55 -8.04
CA TYR A 222 6.46 -27.44 -7.51
C TYR A 222 7.10 -28.67 -6.83
N THR A 223 6.68 -28.99 -5.61
CA THR A 223 7.20 -30.08 -4.77
C THR A 223 6.10 -30.97 -4.20
N GLY A 224 4.95 -31.05 -4.86
CA GLY A 224 3.91 -32.02 -4.51
C GLY A 224 4.29 -33.46 -4.89
N PRO A 225 3.46 -34.45 -4.51
CA PRO A 225 3.82 -35.88 -4.62
C PRO A 225 3.81 -36.42 -6.06
N GLU A 226 3.09 -35.77 -6.98
CA GLU A 226 2.94 -36.20 -8.38
C GLU A 226 3.89 -35.42 -9.31
N PRO A 227 4.51 -36.07 -10.33
CA PRO A 227 5.32 -35.39 -11.32
C PRO A 227 4.44 -34.52 -12.24
N ARG A 228 4.59 -33.20 -12.16
CA ARG A 228 3.79 -32.21 -12.91
C ARG A 228 4.67 -31.15 -13.59
N GLN A 229 4.22 -30.59 -14.71
CA GLN A 229 4.91 -29.48 -15.38
C GLN A 229 4.46 -28.15 -14.79
N LEU A 230 5.42 -27.32 -14.38
CA LEU A 230 5.17 -26.03 -13.75
C LEU A 230 5.13 -24.90 -14.79
N PHE A 231 4.11 -24.06 -14.71
CA PHE A 231 3.98 -22.83 -15.47
C PHE A 231 3.76 -21.64 -14.52
N VAL A 232 4.18 -20.46 -14.97
CA VAL A 232 3.92 -19.18 -14.31
C VAL A 232 2.89 -18.48 -15.17
N GLU A 233 1.63 -18.43 -14.73
CA GLU A 233 0.53 -17.92 -15.54
C GLU A 233 0.58 -16.39 -15.64
N SER A 234 0.87 -15.74 -14.51
CA SER A 234 1.13 -14.30 -14.42
C SER A 234 2.02 -13.99 -13.22
N CYS A 235 2.73 -12.88 -13.27
CA CYS A 235 3.40 -12.26 -12.15
C CYS A 235 3.18 -10.75 -12.18
N VAL A 236 2.80 -10.19 -11.04
CA VAL A 236 2.56 -8.76 -10.83
C VAL A 236 3.45 -8.24 -9.71
N ALA A 237 4.00 -7.05 -9.92
CA ALA A 237 4.67 -6.27 -8.89
C ALA A 237 3.73 -5.20 -8.33
N THR A 238 3.80 -4.95 -7.03
CA THR A 238 2.93 -4.02 -6.29
C THR A 238 3.69 -3.33 -5.16
N LEU A 239 3.14 -2.25 -4.61
CA LEU A 239 3.70 -1.55 -3.42
C LEU A 239 3.18 -2.11 -2.08
N THR A 240 2.36 -3.17 -2.11
CA THR A 240 1.81 -3.86 -0.93
C THR A 240 1.66 -5.37 -1.24
N PRO A 241 1.49 -6.25 -0.25
CA PRO A 241 1.26 -7.69 -0.48
C PRO A 241 0.02 -8.01 -1.32
N ASP A 242 -0.94 -7.08 -1.42
CA ASP A 242 -2.13 -7.22 -2.26
C ASP A 242 -1.76 -7.02 -3.75
N ALA A 243 -1.84 -8.11 -4.50
CA ALA A 243 -1.66 -8.16 -5.96
C ALA A 243 -2.66 -7.28 -6.75
N THR A 244 -3.79 -6.93 -6.13
CA THR A 244 -4.81 -6.04 -6.71
C THR A 244 -4.62 -4.56 -6.32
N SER A 245 -3.60 -4.23 -5.54
CA SER A 245 -3.31 -2.84 -5.18
C SER A 245 -2.86 -2.00 -6.39
N VAL A 246 -2.75 -0.68 -6.19
CA VAL A 246 -2.34 0.28 -7.23
C VAL A 246 -1.30 1.23 -6.64
N PRO A 247 -0.19 1.56 -7.35
CA PRO A 247 0.19 1.06 -8.68
C PRO A 247 0.59 -0.42 -8.67
N ARG A 248 0.39 -1.07 -9.82
CA ARG A 248 0.84 -2.43 -10.11
C ARG A 248 1.46 -2.52 -11.49
N TYR A 249 2.35 -3.49 -11.70
CA TYR A 249 3.04 -3.73 -12.97
C TYR A 249 3.11 -5.23 -13.24
N TYR A 250 2.44 -5.69 -14.30
CA TYR A 250 2.58 -7.06 -14.78
C TYR A 250 3.82 -7.16 -15.65
N PHE A 251 4.66 -8.15 -15.38
CA PHE A 251 5.86 -8.45 -16.18
C PHE A 251 5.76 -9.84 -16.85
N ILE A 252 4.94 -10.73 -16.28
CA ILE A 252 4.44 -11.95 -16.93
C ILE A 252 2.92 -11.89 -16.89
N GLU A 253 2.25 -12.10 -18.02
CA GLU A 253 0.79 -12.08 -18.16
C GLU A 253 0.32 -13.01 -19.28
N ASN A 254 -0.97 -12.97 -19.65
CA ASN A 254 -1.53 -13.67 -20.82
C ASN A 254 -1.18 -15.17 -20.85
N HIS A 255 -1.22 -15.81 -19.68
CA HIS A 255 -0.84 -17.20 -19.42
C HIS A 255 0.63 -17.52 -19.81
N GLY A 256 1.59 -16.84 -19.18
CA GLY A 256 3.03 -17.12 -19.34
C GLY A 256 3.75 -16.38 -20.47
N CYS A 257 3.20 -15.28 -20.97
CA CYS A 257 3.90 -14.36 -21.87
C CYS A 257 4.71 -13.33 -21.06
N PHE A 258 6.03 -13.28 -21.26
CA PHE A 258 6.93 -12.36 -20.57
C PHE A 258 6.94 -10.99 -21.29
N THR A 259 6.07 -10.08 -20.88
CA THR A 259 5.87 -8.79 -21.57
C THR A 259 6.94 -7.75 -21.25
N ASP A 260 7.64 -7.88 -20.12
CA ASP A 260 8.84 -7.07 -19.81
C ASP A 260 9.98 -7.30 -20.81
N SER A 261 10.20 -8.54 -21.28
CA SER A 261 11.18 -8.85 -22.36
C SER A 261 10.98 -8.02 -23.63
N LYS A 262 9.75 -7.55 -23.88
CA LYS A 262 9.38 -6.72 -25.04
C LYS A 262 9.66 -5.22 -24.81
N ALA A 263 9.90 -4.79 -23.58
CA ALA A 263 10.29 -3.43 -23.21
C ALA A 263 11.80 -3.15 -23.38
N GLY A 264 12.61 -4.18 -23.65
CA GLY A 264 14.06 -4.06 -23.86
C GLY A 264 14.92 -4.22 -22.60
N SER A 265 14.34 -4.70 -21.49
CA SER A 265 15.04 -5.17 -20.29
C SER A 265 15.72 -6.51 -20.53
N VAL A 266 16.54 -6.98 -19.57
CA VAL A 266 17.11 -8.35 -19.60
C VAL A 266 16.15 -9.39 -19.00
N ALA A 267 14.88 -9.00 -18.86
CA ALA A 267 13.82 -9.83 -18.31
C ALA A 267 13.55 -11.06 -19.19
N SER A 268 13.60 -12.27 -18.61
CA SER A 268 13.43 -13.52 -19.35
C SER A 268 13.26 -14.74 -18.45
N PHE A 269 12.52 -15.74 -18.93
CA PHE A 269 12.61 -17.12 -18.47
C PHE A 269 13.90 -17.76 -18.97
N LEU A 270 14.57 -18.55 -18.12
CA LEU A 270 15.70 -19.38 -18.53
C LEU A 270 15.23 -20.71 -19.15
N PRO A 271 16.05 -21.38 -19.99
CA PRO A 271 15.77 -22.71 -20.52
C PRO A 271 15.39 -23.71 -19.42
N ARG A 272 14.30 -24.48 -19.63
CA ARG A 272 13.77 -25.35 -18.58
C ARG A 272 14.68 -26.56 -18.34
N SER A 273 15.26 -26.63 -17.15
CA SER A 273 16.10 -27.77 -16.73
C SER A 273 15.31 -28.96 -16.15
N ARG A 274 14.09 -28.74 -15.63
CA ARG A 274 13.20 -29.79 -15.07
C ARG A 274 11.72 -29.40 -15.23
N ALA A 275 10.84 -30.36 -15.44
CA ALA A 275 9.40 -30.11 -15.63
C ALA A 275 8.76 -29.31 -14.49
N ASN A 276 9.05 -29.66 -13.24
CA ASN A 276 8.48 -29.04 -12.03
C ASN A 276 9.19 -27.75 -11.59
N LEU A 277 10.02 -27.17 -12.45
CA LEU A 277 10.87 -26.01 -12.18
C LEU A 277 10.72 -24.99 -13.31
N LEU A 278 10.71 -23.71 -12.97
CA LEU A 278 10.89 -22.62 -13.93
C LEU A 278 11.66 -21.49 -13.28
N GLN A 279 12.74 -21.06 -13.92
CA GLN A 279 13.64 -20.00 -13.44
C GLN A 279 13.48 -18.77 -14.34
N PHE A 280 13.44 -17.58 -13.75
CA PHE A 280 13.28 -16.32 -14.49
C PHE A 280 13.96 -15.15 -13.79
N GLN A 281 14.30 -14.12 -14.56
CA GLN A 281 14.89 -12.87 -14.08
C GLN A 281 14.13 -11.65 -14.62
N ILE A 282 14.16 -10.55 -13.86
CA ILE A 282 13.78 -9.19 -14.29
C ILE A 282 14.80 -8.18 -13.78
N ASP A 283 14.82 -6.98 -14.36
CA ASP A 283 15.68 -5.90 -13.90
C ASP A 283 15.06 -5.23 -12.65
N ALA A 284 15.86 -4.81 -11.66
CA ALA A 284 15.35 -4.21 -10.43
C ALA A 284 14.86 -2.77 -10.67
N PHE A 285 13.56 -2.53 -10.42
CA PHE A 285 12.89 -1.25 -10.71
C PHE A 285 12.18 -0.63 -9.49
N LEU A 286 11.72 0.62 -9.66
CA LEU A 286 10.89 1.36 -8.71
C LEU A 286 9.65 1.95 -9.39
N PHE A 287 8.55 2.01 -8.66
CA PHE A 287 7.36 2.75 -9.11
C PHE A 287 7.61 4.26 -9.05
N ARG A 288 7.34 4.96 -10.16
CA ARG A 288 7.49 6.41 -10.23
C ARG A 288 6.59 7.11 -9.21
N ASN A 289 7.13 8.15 -8.58
CA ASN A 289 6.48 9.01 -7.59
C ASN A 289 6.08 8.32 -6.25
N ASP A 290 6.63 7.15 -5.92
CA ASP A 290 6.54 6.59 -4.57
C ASP A 290 7.92 6.55 -3.88
N LEU A 291 7.95 6.78 -2.56
CA LEU A 291 9.16 6.92 -1.75
C LEU A 291 9.46 5.70 -0.88
N ARG A 292 8.59 4.68 -0.86
CA ARG A 292 8.75 3.50 0.01
C ARG A 292 9.98 2.66 -0.34
N ASN A 293 10.44 2.73 -1.59
CA ASN A 293 11.60 1.98 -2.10
C ASN A 293 11.48 0.46 -1.86
N THR A 294 10.24 -0.07 -1.89
CA THR A 294 9.93 -1.49 -1.67
C THR A 294 8.86 -1.96 -2.64
N ILE A 295 9.06 -3.12 -3.24
CA ILE A 295 8.08 -3.83 -4.06
C ILE A 295 7.74 -5.20 -3.44
N TYR A 296 6.54 -5.68 -3.74
CA TYR A 296 6.12 -7.07 -3.57
C TYR A 296 5.95 -7.68 -4.95
N ILE A 297 6.17 -8.98 -5.07
CA ILE A 297 6.02 -9.77 -6.29
C ILE A 297 5.04 -10.88 -6.00
N THR A 298 3.90 -10.91 -6.68
CA THR A 298 2.91 -11.99 -6.56
C THR A 298 2.77 -12.70 -7.89
N CYS A 299 2.91 -14.02 -7.89
CA CYS A 299 2.77 -14.86 -9.09
C CYS A 299 1.66 -15.90 -8.91
N ASN A 300 0.86 -16.12 -9.95
CA ASN A 300 -0.02 -17.29 -10.04
C ASN A 300 0.76 -18.44 -10.70
N LEU A 301 0.88 -19.56 -9.99
CA LEU A 301 1.65 -20.73 -10.41
C LEU A 301 0.69 -21.89 -10.72
N LYS A 302 0.97 -22.63 -11.79
CA LYS A 302 0.12 -23.73 -12.28
C LYS A 302 0.94 -25.01 -12.49
N ALA A 303 0.44 -26.17 -12.05
CA ALA A 303 1.11 -27.47 -12.19
C ALA A 303 0.21 -28.51 -12.88
N THR A 304 0.47 -28.77 -14.17
CA THR A 304 -0.31 -29.70 -15.02
C THR A 304 0.19 -31.14 -14.91
N LEU A 305 -0.71 -32.13 -15.01
CA LEU A 305 -0.30 -33.54 -15.21
C LEU A 305 0.28 -33.79 -16.61
N GLN A 306 -0.21 -33.06 -17.62
CA GLN A 306 0.23 -33.26 -19.00
C GLN A 306 1.48 -32.43 -19.29
N MET A 307 2.58 -33.14 -19.59
CA MET A 307 3.86 -32.60 -20.06
C MET A 307 3.75 -32.12 -21.51
N ARG A 308 2.83 -31.17 -21.76
CA ARG A 308 2.51 -30.64 -23.09
C ARG A 308 2.23 -29.15 -23.00
N THR A 309 2.92 -28.38 -23.84
CA THR A 309 2.64 -26.96 -24.01
C THR A 309 1.28 -26.72 -24.68
N THR A 310 0.56 -25.70 -24.24
CA THR A 310 -0.68 -25.22 -24.87
C THR A 310 -0.67 -23.69 -24.98
N LEU A 311 -1.72 -23.09 -25.57
CA LEU A 311 -1.86 -21.63 -25.60
C LEU A 311 -1.98 -21.01 -24.18
N THR A 312 -2.32 -21.79 -23.16
CA THR A 312 -2.40 -21.37 -21.76
C THR A 312 -1.39 -22.06 -20.82
N ASP A 313 -0.66 -23.05 -21.32
CA ASP A 313 0.36 -23.81 -20.59
C ASP A 313 1.70 -23.61 -21.31
N LYS A 314 2.32 -22.46 -21.09
CA LYS A 314 3.52 -22.02 -21.81
C LYS A 314 4.38 -21.10 -20.95
N ALA A 315 5.62 -20.91 -21.39
CA ALA A 315 6.53 -19.87 -20.90
C ALA A 315 7.21 -19.27 -22.13
N CYS A 316 6.96 -17.99 -22.41
CA CYS A 316 7.30 -17.35 -23.68
C CYS A 316 8.09 -16.06 -23.45
N ASN A 317 9.30 -15.98 -24.03
CA ASN A 317 10.15 -14.79 -24.04
C ASN A 317 9.98 -14.02 -25.36
N TYR A 318 10.14 -12.70 -25.34
CA TYR A 318 10.29 -11.92 -26.57
C TYR A 318 11.78 -11.76 -26.92
N VAL A 319 12.21 -12.31 -28.07
CA VAL A 319 13.63 -12.42 -28.45
C VAL A 319 13.78 -12.15 -29.95
N HIS A 320 14.65 -11.21 -30.33
CA HIS A 320 14.88 -10.79 -31.72
C HIS A 320 13.58 -10.50 -32.49
N SER A 321 12.71 -9.68 -31.89
CA SER A 321 11.40 -9.27 -32.43
C SER A 321 10.37 -10.40 -32.65
N SER A 322 10.59 -11.58 -32.04
CA SER A 322 9.67 -12.72 -32.11
C SER A 322 9.41 -13.30 -30.72
N TRP A 323 8.21 -13.82 -30.50
CA TRP A 323 7.92 -14.63 -29.32
C TRP A 323 8.51 -16.04 -29.46
N LYS A 324 9.17 -16.54 -28.42
CA LYS A 324 9.83 -17.85 -28.37
C LYS A 324 9.49 -18.62 -27.11
N SER A 325 9.29 -19.92 -27.24
CA SER A 325 8.96 -20.81 -26.13
C SER A 325 10.23 -21.31 -25.43
N VAL A 326 10.18 -21.33 -24.09
CA VAL A 326 11.18 -22.00 -23.24
C VAL A 326 11.16 -23.52 -23.45
N ASP A 327 10.00 -24.05 -23.83
CA ASP A 327 9.69 -25.47 -23.99
C ASP A 327 9.74 -25.89 -25.48
N GLU A 328 10.66 -25.30 -26.25
CA GLU A 328 11.02 -25.56 -27.67
C GLU A 328 9.86 -25.48 -28.71
N ASN A 329 8.64 -25.18 -28.28
CA ASN A 329 7.45 -25.07 -29.13
C ASN A 329 7.02 -23.61 -29.34
N ASP A 330 7.72 -22.86 -30.19
CA ASP A 330 7.38 -21.46 -30.51
C ASP A 330 5.92 -21.28 -30.99
N SER A 331 5.29 -22.34 -31.52
CA SER A 331 3.91 -22.33 -32.03
C SER A 331 2.80 -22.20 -30.98
N VAL A 332 3.10 -22.15 -29.67
CA VAL A 332 2.13 -21.72 -28.65
C VAL A 332 2.25 -20.25 -28.25
N CYS A 333 3.35 -19.58 -28.61
CA CYS A 333 3.64 -18.22 -28.15
C CYS A 333 3.10 -17.11 -29.07
N TRP A 334 2.61 -17.42 -30.27
CA TRP A 334 2.04 -16.43 -31.21
C TRP A 334 0.90 -15.59 -30.61
N CYS A 335 0.12 -16.18 -29.69
CA CYS A 335 -1.00 -15.48 -29.06
C CYS A 335 -0.56 -14.37 -28.09
N CYS A 336 0.73 -14.28 -27.73
CA CYS A 336 1.25 -13.29 -26.79
C CYS A 336 1.17 -11.83 -27.28
N ASP A 337 1.05 -11.59 -28.60
CA ASP A 337 0.71 -10.26 -29.17
C ASP A 337 -0.80 -10.00 -29.24
N SER A 338 -1.62 -10.88 -28.65
CA SER A 338 -3.09 -10.85 -28.67
C SER A 338 -3.65 -11.42 -27.35
N ILE A 339 -4.81 -12.09 -27.37
CA ILE A 339 -5.36 -12.79 -26.20
C ILE A 339 -5.16 -14.30 -26.39
N CYS A 340 -4.47 -14.93 -25.45
CA CYS A 340 -4.29 -16.39 -25.42
C CYS A 340 -5.53 -17.07 -24.82
N TYR A 341 -6.52 -17.37 -25.67
CA TYR A 341 -7.78 -17.99 -25.24
C TYR A 341 -7.59 -19.39 -24.64
N GLN A 342 -8.36 -19.67 -23.59
CA GLN A 342 -8.44 -20.98 -22.93
C GLN A 342 -9.07 -22.05 -23.83
N SER A 343 -8.49 -23.25 -23.83
CA SER A 343 -9.31 -24.47 -23.78
C SER A 343 -9.83 -24.64 -22.35
N LEU A 344 -11.04 -25.19 -22.17
CA LEU A 344 -11.70 -25.36 -20.87
C LEU A 344 -10.75 -25.76 -19.72
N PRO A 345 -10.90 -25.17 -18.52
CA PRO A 345 -10.18 -25.59 -17.32
C PRO A 345 -10.28 -27.10 -17.12
N ARG A 346 -9.17 -27.71 -16.71
CA ARG A 346 -9.08 -29.15 -16.44
C ARG A 346 -9.10 -29.34 -14.94
N ASP A 347 -10.02 -30.15 -14.42
CA ASP A 347 -10.14 -30.40 -12.97
C ASP A 347 -8.86 -30.99 -12.35
N ASP A 348 -7.99 -31.60 -13.16
CA ASP A 348 -6.69 -32.14 -12.75
C ASP A 348 -5.61 -31.07 -12.49
N ASP A 349 -5.77 -29.83 -12.98
CA ASP A 349 -4.73 -28.80 -12.93
C ASP A 349 -4.69 -28.11 -11.55
N LEU A 350 -3.53 -28.10 -10.90
CA LEU A 350 -3.34 -27.44 -9.61
C LEU A 350 -2.84 -26.00 -9.82
N CYS A 351 -3.38 -25.03 -9.08
CA CYS A 351 -2.91 -23.65 -9.07
C CYS A 351 -2.73 -23.12 -7.63
N ASP A 352 -1.79 -22.20 -7.43
CA ASP A 352 -1.64 -21.44 -6.17
C ASP A 352 -0.96 -20.08 -6.40
N ILE A 353 -1.24 -19.11 -5.53
CA ILE A 353 -0.75 -17.73 -5.61
C ILE A 353 0.34 -17.52 -4.55
N VAL A 354 1.57 -17.23 -4.99
CA VAL A 354 2.72 -17.06 -4.10
C VAL A 354 3.23 -15.62 -4.14
N THR A 355 3.38 -15.00 -2.97
CA THR A 355 3.87 -13.61 -2.82
C THR A 355 5.24 -13.58 -2.14
N LEU A 356 6.19 -12.85 -2.74
CA LEU A 356 7.48 -12.48 -2.18
C LEU A 356 7.54 -10.99 -1.87
N GLY A 357 8.06 -10.62 -0.70
CA GLY A 357 8.38 -9.25 -0.34
C GLY A 357 8.32 -8.96 1.16
N PRO A 358 8.61 -7.71 1.59
CA PRO A 358 9.02 -6.59 0.75
C PRO A 358 10.46 -6.74 0.25
N LEU A 359 10.66 -6.58 -1.07
CA LEU A 359 11.95 -6.43 -1.72
C LEU A 359 12.29 -4.94 -1.77
N ARG A 360 13.35 -4.52 -1.07
CA ARG A 360 13.79 -3.13 -0.96
C ARG A 360 14.80 -2.80 -2.06
N ILE A 361 14.42 -1.91 -2.96
CA ILE A 361 15.23 -1.48 -4.10
C ILE A 361 15.83 -0.10 -3.82
N ILE A 362 17.15 0.02 -3.88
CA ILE A 362 17.92 1.22 -3.53
C ILE A 362 18.23 1.99 -4.82
N SER A 363 17.81 3.24 -4.89
CA SER A 363 18.30 4.14 -5.95
C SER A 363 19.78 4.42 -5.71
N ASN A 364 20.59 4.10 -6.71
CA ASN A 364 21.92 4.69 -6.82
C ASN A 364 21.75 6.21 -7.00
N LYS A 365 22.62 7.00 -6.37
CA LYS A 365 22.60 8.47 -6.37
C LYS A 365 23.61 9.03 -7.37
#